data_AF-A0A850V8J1-F1
#
_entry.id   AF-A0A850V8J1-F1
#
_cell.length_a   1.000
_cell.length_b   1.000
_cell.length_c   1.000
_cell.angle_alpha   90.00
_cell.angle_beta   90.00
_cell.angle_gamma   90.00
#
_symmetry.space_group_name_H-M   'P 1'
#
loop_
_entity.id
_entity.type
_entity.pdbx_description
1 polymer ?
#
loop_
_entity_poly.entity_id
_entity_poly.type
_entity_poly.pdbx_seq_one_letter_code
_entity_poly.pdbx_strand_id
1 'polypeptide(L)'
;NPQDGESGLPCPAGHYCPEGAPVPLQCPPGTWSGREGRRSVQECQPCPGGHFCNSSGQRAPSGQCSPGFYCASGAQSPTPSDGLSGAPCPISHFCPQGSSSPVPCPPGSHVPHSQGEQCQPCPEGQYCVSGEQPQPCPQGELKSHRNA
;
A
#
# COMPACT_ATOMS: atom_id res chain seq x y z
N ASN A 1 -28.07 -19.28 23.64
CA ASN A 1 -26.95 -18.88 22.76
C ASN A 1 -27.46 -17.81 21.80
N PRO A 2 -27.50 -16.54 22.21
CA PRO A 2 -28.08 -15.45 21.43
C PRO A 2 -26.96 -14.65 20.75
N GLN A 3 -26.89 -14.70 19.42
CA GLN A 3 -25.94 -13.91 18.60
C GLN A 3 -26.61 -12.69 17.98
N ASP A 4 -27.50 -12.04 18.71
CA ASP A 4 -28.58 -11.38 18.03
C ASP A 4 -29.20 -10.26 18.85
N GLY A 5 -29.11 -9.04 18.32
CA GLY A 5 -30.16 -8.06 18.53
C GLY A 5 -31.42 -8.50 17.77
N GLU A 6 -32.26 -9.29 18.43
CA GLU A 6 -33.70 -9.54 18.19
C GLU A 6 -34.21 -10.06 16.81
N SER A 7 -33.39 -10.70 15.97
CA SER A 7 -33.78 -11.28 14.66
C SER A 7 -33.07 -12.59 14.21
N GLY A 8 -32.10 -13.12 14.95
CA GLY A 8 -31.26 -14.27 14.61
C GLY A 8 -30.28 -14.06 13.44
N LEU A 9 -30.05 -12.82 13.01
CA LEU A 9 -29.27 -12.52 11.81
C LEU A 9 -27.78 -12.31 12.11
N PRO A 10 -26.87 -12.83 11.26
CA PRO A 10 -25.44 -12.58 11.42
C PRO A 10 -25.10 -11.11 11.20
N CYS A 11 -24.12 -10.59 11.95
CA CYS A 11 -23.68 -9.20 11.79
C CYS A 11 -23.26 -8.92 10.34
N PRO A 12 -23.79 -7.87 9.68
CA PRO A 12 -23.55 -7.68 8.25
C PRO A 12 -22.07 -7.38 7.94
N ALA A 13 -21.65 -7.73 6.73
CA ALA A 13 -20.33 -7.36 6.25
C ALA A 13 -20.12 -5.83 6.29
N GLY A 14 -18.87 -5.42 6.50
CA GLY A 14 -18.48 -4.04 6.77
C GLY A 14 -18.77 -3.57 8.20
N HIS A 15 -19.44 -4.38 9.02
CA HIS A 15 -19.82 -4.04 10.38
C HIS A 15 -19.31 -5.07 11.39
N TYR A 16 -19.38 -4.72 12.67
CA TYR A 16 -19.19 -5.59 13.81
C TYR A 16 -20.30 -5.33 14.86
N CYS A 17 -20.69 -6.37 15.57
CA CYS A 17 -21.82 -6.36 16.48
C CYS A 17 -21.35 -6.86 17.86
N PRO A 18 -20.86 -5.96 18.73
CA PRO A 18 -20.49 -6.34 20.09
C PRO A 18 -21.70 -6.78 20.89
N GLU A 19 -21.47 -7.59 21.93
CA GLU A 19 -22.54 -8.10 22.77
C GLU A 19 -23.34 -6.93 23.37
N GLY A 20 -24.66 -6.99 23.25
CA GLY A 20 -25.57 -5.94 23.72
C GLY A 20 -25.65 -4.70 22.83
N ALA A 21 -24.99 -4.67 21.67
CA ALA A 21 -25.14 -3.57 20.72
C ALA A 21 -26.56 -3.56 20.12
N PRO A 22 -27.28 -2.42 20.18
CA PRO A 22 -28.64 -2.34 19.63
C PRO A 22 -28.66 -2.33 18.09
N VAL A 23 -27.54 -1.99 17.46
CA VAL A 23 -27.38 -1.94 15.99
C VAL A 23 -25.95 -2.33 15.59
N PRO A 24 -25.72 -2.83 14.36
CA PRO A 24 -24.38 -3.07 13.84
C PRO A 24 -23.53 -1.80 13.79
N LEU A 25 -22.28 -1.89 14.25
CA LEU A 25 -21.31 -0.80 14.22
C LEU A 25 -20.40 -0.94 13.01
N GLN A 26 -20.10 0.18 12.34
CA GLN A 26 -19.28 0.16 11.13
C GLN A 26 -17.80 -0.08 11.46
N CYS A 27 -17.12 -0.90 10.65
CA CYS A 27 -15.66 -0.95 10.66
C CYS A 27 -15.09 0.44 10.31
N PRO A 28 -14.11 0.95 11.07
CA PRO A 28 -13.56 2.30 10.87
C PRO A 28 -12.74 2.44 9.58
N PRO A 29 -12.50 3.66 9.09
CA PRO A 29 -11.58 3.91 7.98
C PRO A 29 -10.19 3.29 8.22
N GLY A 30 -9.56 2.83 7.14
CA GLY A 30 -8.33 2.03 7.20
C GLY A 30 -8.60 0.54 7.48
N THR A 31 -9.85 0.15 7.71
CA THR A 31 -10.26 -1.25 7.86
C THR A 31 -11.48 -1.58 6.99
N TRP A 32 -11.74 -2.87 6.81
CA TRP A 32 -12.87 -3.39 6.06
C TRP A 32 -13.28 -4.77 6.62
N SER A 33 -14.48 -5.23 6.29
CA SER A 33 -14.88 -6.62 6.57
C SER A 33 -15.70 -7.19 5.43
N GLY A 34 -15.12 -8.11 4.66
CA GLY A 34 -15.85 -8.84 3.61
C GLY A 34 -16.70 -10.01 4.11
N ARG A 35 -16.63 -10.33 5.40
CA ARG A 35 -17.39 -11.43 6.01
C ARG A 35 -18.37 -10.90 7.05
N GLU A 36 -19.48 -11.61 7.18
CA GLU A 36 -20.48 -11.41 8.22
C GLU A 36 -20.02 -12.02 9.56
N GLY A 37 -20.79 -11.77 10.62
CA GLY A 37 -20.62 -12.41 11.92
C GLY A 37 -19.50 -11.82 12.79
N ARG A 38 -19.00 -10.63 12.47
CA ARG A 38 -17.99 -9.93 13.28
C ARG A 38 -18.61 -9.46 14.58
N ARG A 39 -17.93 -9.72 15.70
CA ARG A 39 -18.40 -9.35 17.04
C ARG A 39 -17.60 -8.22 17.65
N SER A 40 -16.44 -7.91 17.11
CA SER A 40 -15.62 -6.82 17.63
C SER A 40 -14.88 -6.06 16.54
N VAL A 41 -14.50 -4.82 16.85
CA VAL A 41 -13.75 -3.93 15.96
C VAL A 41 -12.38 -4.54 15.58
N GLN A 42 -11.77 -5.32 16.46
CA GLN A 42 -10.49 -6.00 16.17
C GLN A 42 -10.63 -7.09 15.10
N GLU A 43 -11.86 -7.52 14.79
CA GLU A 43 -12.09 -8.46 13.69
C GLU A 43 -12.23 -7.75 12.33
N CYS A 44 -12.37 -6.43 12.31
CA CYS A 44 -12.24 -5.64 11.09
C CYS A 44 -10.81 -5.78 10.57
N GLN A 45 -10.68 -6.15 9.30
CA GLN A 45 -9.39 -6.40 8.68
C GLN A 45 -8.76 -5.06 8.30
N PRO A 46 -7.46 -4.84 8.56
CA PRO A 46 -6.78 -3.67 8.04
C PRO A 46 -6.84 -3.68 6.51
N CYS A 47 -6.84 -2.49 5.92
CA CYS A 47 -6.75 -2.38 4.47
C CYS A 47 -5.48 -3.10 3.99
N PRO A 48 -5.57 -4.01 3.01
CA PRO A 48 -4.43 -4.79 2.60
C PRO A 48 -3.40 -3.89 1.93
N GLY A 49 -2.13 -4.34 1.92
CA GLY A 49 -1.07 -3.64 1.22
C GLY A 49 -1.45 -3.37 -0.24
N GLY A 50 -1.02 -2.22 -0.74
CA GLY A 50 -1.36 -1.75 -2.08
C GLY A 50 -2.77 -1.17 -2.22
N HIS A 51 -3.59 -1.20 -1.17
CA HIS A 51 -4.96 -0.70 -1.20
C HIS A 51 -5.22 0.30 -0.08
N PHE A 52 -6.27 1.10 -0.26
CA PHE A 52 -6.75 2.05 0.74
C PHE A 52 -8.25 1.88 1.02
N CYS A 53 -8.65 2.28 2.22
CA CYS A 53 -9.99 2.14 2.77
C CYS A 53 -10.41 3.50 3.35
N ASN A 54 -11.06 4.35 2.54
CA ASN A 54 -11.36 5.75 2.87
C ASN A 54 -12.58 5.92 3.79
N SER A 55 -13.56 5.02 3.71
CA SER A 55 -14.83 5.14 4.41
C SER A 55 -15.00 4.09 5.50
N SER A 56 -15.94 4.33 6.41
CA SER A 56 -16.40 3.32 7.35
C SER A 56 -17.38 2.34 6.70
N GLY A 57 -17.58 1.17 7.31
CA GLY A 57 -18.63 0.24 6.85
C GLY A 57 -18.28 -0.54 5.59
N GLN A 58 -16.99 -0.57 5.20
CA GLN A 58 -16.58 -1.10 3.91
C GLN A 58 -16.54 -2.63 3.87
N ARG A 59 -17.14 -3.20 2.82
CA ARG A 59 -17.16 -4.65 2.54
C ARG A 59 -15.96 -5.12 1.71
N ALA A 60 -15.23 -4.19 1.12
CA ALA A 60 -14.01 -4.41 0.35
C ALA A 60 -13.15 -3.13 0.43
N PRO A 61 -11.85 -3.20 0.10
CA PRO A 61 -11.03 -2.00 -0.02
C PRO A 61 -11.63 -0.99 -1.02
N SER A 62 -11.42 0.31 -0.78
CA SER A 62 -11.94 1.38 -1.66
C SER A 62 -11.29 1.34 -3.05
N GLY A 63 -10.03 0.97 -3.11
CA GLY A 63 -9.25 0.92 -4.35
C GLY A 63 -7.77 0.69 -4.10
N GLN A 64 -7.01 0.71 -5.19
CA GLN A 64 -5.56 0.59 -5.19
C GLN A 64 -4.92 1.95 -4.88
N CYS A 65 -3.73 1.92 -4.28
CA CYS A 65 -2.98 3.14 -4.02
C CYS A 65 -2.42 3.75 -5.30
N SER A 66 -2.33 5.08 -5.31
CA SER A 66 -1.90 5.84 -6.47
C SER A 66 -0.45 5.49 -6.81
N PRO A 67 -0.09 5.49 -8.10
CA PRO A 67 1.31 5.38 -8.50
C PRO A 67 2.13 6.52 -7.86
N GLY A 68 3.40 6.24 -7.58
CA GLY A 68 4.29 7.13 -6.82
C GLY A 68 4.09 7.06 -5.30
N PHE A 69 3.18 6.21 -4.81
CA PHE A 69 2.96 5.94 -3.40
C PHE A 69 2.90 4.43 -3.16
N TYR A 70 3.20 4.02 -1.93
CA TYR A 70 2.97 2.66 -1.50
C TYR A 70 2.11 2.65 -0.24
N CYS A 71 1.25 1.64 -0.11
CA CYS A 71 0.41 1.41 1.05
C CYS A 71 0.83 0.13 1.74
N ALA A 72 1.44 0.23 2.92
CA ALA A 72 1.92 -0.93 3.67
C ALA A 72 0.76 -1.75 4.25
N SER A 73 -0.09 -1.11 5.06
CA SER A 73 -1.33 -1.68 5.57
C SER A 73 -2.16 -0.59 6.24
N GLY A 74 -3.49 -0.73 6.24
CA GLY A 74 -4.38 0.18 6.96
C GLY A 74 -4.50 1.59 6.35
N ALA A 75 -4.09 1.77 5.09
CA ALA A 75 -4.14 3.08 4.44
C ALA A 75 -5.59 3.57 4.30
N GLN A 76 -5.79 4.85 4.60
CA GLN A 76 -7.10 5.53 4.48
C GLN A 76 -7.21 6.35 3.19
N SER A 77 -6.09 6.58 2.51
CA SER A 77 -5.98 7.41 1.31
C SER A 77 -5.14 6.66 0.27
N PRO A 78 -5.38 6.87 -1.04
CA PRO A 78 -4.52 6.34 -2.09
C PRO A 78 -3.11 6.94 -2.10
N THR A 79 -2.90 8.08 -1.42
CA THR A 79 -1.62 8.80 -1.33
C THR A 79 -1.22 9.00 0.14
N PRO A 80 -0.93 7.92 0.89
CA PRO A 80 -0.57 8.02 2.29
C PRO A 80 0.77 8.76 2.48
N SER A 81 0.87 9.53 3.56
CA SER A 81 2.05 10.33 3.90
C SER A 81 2.40 10.31 5.38
N ASP A 82 1.81 9.37 6.12
CA ASP A 82 2.00 9.23 7.57
C ASP A 82 3.23 8.37 7.92
N GLY A 83 3.81 7.65 6.95
CA GLY A 83 4.93 6.73 7.14
C GLY A 83 4.55 5.46 7.92
N LEU A 84 3.27 5.31 8.28
CA LEU A 84 2.76 4.18 9.06
C LEU A 84 1.90 3.28 8.16
N SER A 85 0.87 3.87 7.54
CA SER A 85 -0.01 3.17 6.62
C SER A 85 0.52 3.17 5.18
N GLY A 86 1.43 4.08 4.90
CA GLY A 86 2.21 4.15 3.67
C GLY A 86 2.94 5.47 3.55
N ALA A 87 3.65 5.67 2.43
CA ALA A 87 4.36 6.92 2.20
C ALA A 87 4.52 7.20 0.69
N PRO A 88 4.95 8.42 0.33
CA PRO A 88 5.56 8.68 -0.98
C PRO A 88 6.66 7.67 -1.29
N CYS A 89 6.77 7.25 -2.55
CA CYS A 89 7.83 6.36 -2.97
C CYS A 89 9.20 7.03 -2.72
N PRO A 90 10.16 6.38 -2.04
CA PRO A 90 11.48 6.95 -1.81
C PRO A 90 12.28 7.06 -3.11
N ILE A 91 13.35 7.87 -3.08
CA ILE A 91 14.32 7.94 -4.19
C ILE A 91 14.93 6.56 -4.48
N SER A 92 15.42 6.39 -5.71
CA SER A 92 15.98 5.11 -6.21
C SER A 92 15.02 3.91 -6.19
N HIS A 93 13.75 4.16 -5.89
CA HIS A 93 12.67 3.19 -5.95
C HIS A 93 11.55 3.71 -6.85
N PHE A 94 10.73 2.78 -7.34
CA PHE A 94 9.52 3.08 -8.07
C PHE A 94 8.33 2.33 -7.45
N CYS A 95 7.17 2.94 -7.55
CA CYS A 95 5.93 2.44 -6.99
C CYS A 95 4.84 2.52 -8.06
N PRO A 96 4.58 1.45 -8.83
CA PRO A 96 3.41 1.39 -9.70
C PRO A 96 2.10 1.44 -8.89
N GLN A 97 0.96 1.63 -9.58
CA GLN A 97 -0.35 1.56 -8.95
C GLN A 97 -0.51 0.26 -8.14
N GLY A 98 -1.03 0.37 -6.93
CA GLY A 98 -1.24 -0.78 -6.06
C GLY A 98 0.02 -1.31 -5.35
N SER A 99 1.09 -0.51 -5.27
CA SER A 99 2.31 -0.92 -4.56
C SER A 99 2.08 -1.07 -3.05
N SER A 100 2.41 -2.24 -2.50
CA SER A 100 2.41 -2.46 -1.05
C SER A 100 3.70 -2.01 -0.36
N SER A 101 4.77 -1.88 -1.13
CA SER A 101 6.10 -1.45 -0.67
C SER A 101 6.86 -0.81 -1.84
N PRO A 102 7.87 0.03 -1.56
CA PRO A 102 8.77 0.54 -2.59
C PRO A 102 9.49 -0.59 -3.32
N VAL A 103 9.59 -0.52 -4.65
CA VAL A 103 10.37 -1.48 -5.44
C VAL A 103 11.69 -0.81 -5.85
N PRO A 104 12.86 -1.38 -5.53
CA PRO A 104 14.13 -0.78 -5.93
C PRO A 104 14.24 -0.77 -7.46
N CYS A 105 14.80 0.30 -8.01
CA CYS A 105 15.07 0.34 -9.43
C CYS A 105 16.13 -0.70 -9.82
N PRO A 106 15.93 -1.45 -10.92
CA PRO A 106 16.92 -2.42 -11.37
C PRO A 106 18.24 -1.74 -11.78
N PRO A 107 19.36 -2.49 -11.81
CA PRO A 107 20.65 -1.96 -12.25
C PRO A 107 20.55 -1.27 -13.62
N GLY A 108 21.24 -0.14 -13.76
CA GLY A 108 21.17 0.68 -14.98
C GLY A 108 19.97 1.65 -15.01
N SER A 109 19.19 1.74 -13.94
CA SER A 109 18.10 2.70 -13.81
C SER A 109 18.03 3.32 -12.41
N HIS A 110 17.41 4.49 -12.30
CA HIS A 110 17.25 5.22 -11.05
C HIS A 110 15.99 6.10 -11.06
N VAL A 111 15.61 6.64 -9.90
CA VAL A 111 14.65 7.75 -9.77
C VAL A 111 15.30 8.82 -8.89
N PRO A 112 15.54 10.04 -9.40
CA PRO A 112 16.24 11.10 -8.67
C PRO A 112 15.32 11.90 -7.71
N HIS A 113 14.02 11.63 -7.71
CA HIS A 113 13.02 12.32 -6.89
C HIS A 113 12.14 11.32 -6.12
N SER A 114 11.49 11.78 -5.05
CA SER A 114 10.44 10.99 -4.40
C SER A 114 9.22 10.86 -5.32
N GLN A 115 8.33 9.93 -5.00
CA GLN A 115 7.13 9.62 -5.77
C GLN A 115 7.40 9.09 -7.18
N GLY A 116 8.50 8.36 -7.35
CA GLY A 116 8.80 7.66 -8.60
C GLY A 116 7.71 6.64 -8.97
N GLU A 117 7.09 6.82 -10.13
CA GLU A 117 6.12 5.86 -10.68
C GLU A 117 6.81 4.80 -11.55
N GLN A 118 7.96 5.16 -12.13
CA GLN A 118 8.75 4.35 -13.04
C GLN A 118 10.24 4.71 -12.91
N CYS A 119 11.12 3.75 -13.19
CA CYS A 119 12.56 4.01 -13.24
C CYS A 119 12.96 4.69 -14.54
N GLN A 120 13.98 5.55 -14.46
CA GLN A 120 14.60 6.22 -15.59
C GLN A 120 15.98 5.60 -15.87
N PRO A 121 16.44 5.52 -17.13
CA PRO A 121 17.78 5.03 -17.44
C PRO A 121 18.84 5.92 -16.78
N CYS A 122 19.97 5.32 -16.39
CA CYS A 122 21.07 6.10 -15.82
C CYS A 122 21.52 7.22 -16.77
N PRO A 123 21.82 8.42 -16.24
CA PRO A 123 22.40 9.49 -17.02
C PRO A 123 23.79 9.07 -17.53
N GLU A 124 24.18 9.66 -18.66
CA GLU A 124 25.46 9.34 -19.28
C GLU A 124 26.64 9.62 -18.34
N GLY A 125 27.61 8.69 -18.29
CA GLY A 125 28.82 8.83 -17.47
C GLY A 125 28.65 8.43 -16.00
N GLN A 126 27.49 7.87 -15.63
CA GLN A 126 27.22 7.33 -14.30
C GLN A 126 26.75 5.88 -14.40
N TYR A 127 26.96 5.11 -13.33
CA TYR A 127 26.39 3.78 -13.15
C TYR A 127 25.41 3.81 -11.97
N CYS A 128 24.27 3.14 -12.10
CA CYS A 128 23.31 2.99 -11.01
C CYS A 128 23.23 1.51 -10.64
N VAL A 129 23.46 1.24 -9.36
CA VAL A 129 23.24 -0.06 -8.74
C VAL A 129 21.84 -0.10 -8.11
N SER A 130 21.32 -1.31 -7.89
CA SER A 130 19.92 -1.50 -7.48
C SER A 130 19.61 -0.79 -6.16
N GLY A 131 18.66 0.14 -6.18
CA GLY A 131 18.20 0.84 -4.98
C GLY A 131 19.12 1.94 -4.44
N GLU A 132 20.16 2.35 -5.19
CA GLU A 132 21.09 3.43 -4.77
C GLU A 132 21.07 4.63 -5.72
N GLN A 133 21.75 5.71 -5.35
CA GLN A 133 21.88 6.90 -6.20
C GLN A 133 22.93 6.68 -7.31
N PRO A 134 22.81 7.35 -8.46
CA PRO A 134 23.80 7.27 -9.52
C PRO A 134 25.22 7.61 -9.04
N GLN A 135 26.19 6.75 -9.35
CA GLN A 135 27.59 6.93 -9.00
C GLN A 135 28.43 7.25 -10.25
N PRO A 136 29.45 8.12 -10.18
CA PRO A 136 30.32 8.39 -11.31
C PRO A 136 31.06 7.12 -11.73
N CYS A 137 31.11 6.81 -13.02
CA CYS A 137 31.87 5.66 -13.49
C CYS A 137 33.34 5.78 -13.04
N PRO A 138 33.92 4.76 -12.38
CA PRO A 138 35.33 4.82 -12.00
C PRO A 138 36.17 5.03 -13.26
N GLN A 139 37.01 6.08 -13.24
CA GLN A 139 37.96 6.36 -14.32
C GLN A 139 38.93 5.18 -14.43
N GLY A 140 38.69 4.28 -15.39
CA GLY A 140 39.57 3.14 -15.64
C GLY A 140 38.91 1.88 -16.21
N GLU A 141 37.58 1.72 -16.11
CA GLU A 141 36.90 0.56 -16.69
C GLU A 141 36.25 0.92 -18.02
N LEU A 142 36.79 0.34 -19.10
CA LEU A 142 36.27 0.45 -20.46
C LEU A 142 34.77 0.13 -20.49
N LYS A 143 33.98 1.04 -21.07
CA LYS A 143 32.60 0.81 -21.45
C LYS A 143 32.49 -0.43 -22.35
N SER A 144 32.25 -1.60 -21.75
CA SER A 144 31.78 -2.74 -22.53
C SER A 144 30.28 -2.61 -22.68
N HIS A 145 29.84 -1.80 -23.64
CA HIS A 145 28.57 -2.05 -24.33
C HIS A 145 28.69 -3.43 -24.99
N ARG A 146 28.46 -4.50 -24.24
CA ARG A 146 28.27 -5.83 -24.82
C ARG A 146 26.81 -6.17 -24.60
N ASN A 147 26.00 -5.82 -25.61
CA ASN A 147 24.78 -6.56 -25.91
C ASN A 147 25.15 -8.05 -25.86
N ALA A 148 24.50 -8.78 -24.97
CA ALA A 148 24.38 -10.22 -25.04
C ALA A 148 22.94 -10.53 -25.44
#